data_AF-A0A382P707-F1
#
_entry.id   AF-A0A382P707-F1
#
_cell.length_a   1.000
_cell.length_b   1.000
_cell.length_c   1.000
_cell.angle_alpha   90.00
_cell.angle_beta   90.00
_cell.angle_gamma   90.00
#
_symmetry.space_group_name_H-M   'P 1'
#
loop_
_entity.id
_entity.type
_entity.pdbx_description
1 polymer ?
#
loop_
_entity_poly.entity_id
_entity_poly.type
_entity_poly.pdbx_seq_one_letter_code
_entity_poly.pdbx_strand_id
1 'polypeptide(L)'
;MAKKKMLKNKKTHYLNPLANLECKNHWDFRDAVGLICQCPSPMDYAFVSGENDFSKTYGAFKTVWDIIKEALIEKKIQLVSGKLKGLSVNPLIDTPKEALILDRDSFLLWYSQNKDKIKQYLSCGNLSIRYEEFLDRLAKENVQIKSP
;
A
#
# COMPACT_ATOMS: atom_id res chain seq x y z
N MET A 1 23.75 -37.20 23.13
CA MET A 1 22.87 -36.10 23.57
C MET A 1 23.39 -34.82 22.91
N ALA A 2 22.65 -33.92 22.25
CA ALA A 2 21.22 -33.65 22.24
C ALA A 2 20.78 -33.20 20.82
N LYS A 3 19.61 -33.68 20.37
CA LYS A 3 18.94 -33.20 19.15
C LYS A 3 18.34 -31.82 19.45
N LYS A 4 18.76 -30.79 18.71
CA LYS A 4 18.09 -29.48 18.72
C LYS A 4 16.64 -29.68 18.24
N LYS A 5 15.70 -29.62 19.19
CA LYS A 5 14.26 -29.58 18.92
C LYS A 5 13.97 -28.28 18.15
N MET A 6 13.53 -28.42 16.90
CA MET A 6 12.82 -27.36 16.19
C MET A 6 11.60 -26.97 17.02
N LEU A 7 11.60 -25.74 17.54
CA LEU A 7 10.39 -25.14 18.10
C LEU A 7 9.46 -24.79 16.94
N LYS A 8 8.52 -25.71 16.65
CA LYS A 8 7.28 -25.37 15.98
C LYS A 8 6.48 -24.45 16.90
N ASN A 9 6.67 -23.14 16.79
CA ASN A 9 5.81 -22.20 17.49
C ASN A 9 4.57 -21.88 16.66
N LYS A 10 3.50 -22.59 17.01
CA LYS A 10 2.11 -22.15 17.15
C LYS A 10 1.66 -20.99 16.25
N LYS A 11 0.76 -21.32 15.31
CA LYS A 11 -0.17 -20.40 14.65
C LYS A 11 -0.83 -19.48 15.70
N THR A 12 -0.40 -18.23 15.77
CA THR A 12 -1.10 -17.18 16.52
C THR A 12 -2.26 -16.67 15.69
N HIS A 13 -3.47 -16.76 16.25
CA HIS A 13 -4.66 -16.09 15.73
C HIS A 13 -4.39 -14.59 15.56
N TYR A 14 -4.75 -14.04 14.39
CA TYR A 14 -4.47 -12.70 13.87
C TYR A 14 -4.39 -11.57 14.93
N LEU A 15 -3.18 -11.27 15.39
CA LEU A 15 -2.80 -10.06 16.11
C LEU A 15 -2.59 -8.91 15.11
N ASN A 16 -3.09 -7.70 15.43
CA ASN A 16 -2.86 -6.40 14.78
C ASN A 16 -2.44 -6.43 13.28
N PRO A 17 -3.33 -6.06 12.33
CA PRO A 17 -3.02 -6.03 10.89
C PRO A 17 -1.73 -5.26 10.54
N LEU A 18 -1.42 -4.15 11.22
CA LEU A 18 -0.20 -3.39 10.98
C LEU A 18 1.06 -4.13 11.46
N ALA A 19 0.98 -4.84 12.58
CA ALA A 19 2.09 -5.65 13.07
C ALA A 19 2.43 -6.80 12.10
N ASN A 20 1.42 -7.36 11.44
CA ASN A 20 1.65 -8.36 10.39
C ASN A 20 2.32 -7.74 9.16
N LEU A 21 1.96 -6.52 8.78
CA LEU A 21 2.59 -5.82 7.65
C LEU A 21 4.04 -5.45 7.94
N GLU A 22 4.32 -5.01 9.16
CA GLU A 22 5.67 -4.67 9.61
C GLU A 22 6.64 -5.85 9.51
N CYS A 23 6.21 -7.06 9.91
CA CYS A 23 7.04 -8.26 9.88
C CYS A 23 7.24 -8.86 8.47
N LYS A 24 6.46 -8.43 7.46
CA LYS A 24 6.58 -8.95 6.10
C LYS A 24 7.63 -8.16 5.32
N ASN A 25 8.51 -8.88 4.60
CA ASN A 25 9.43 -8.26 3.64
C ASN A 25 8.74 -7.86 2.33
N HIS A 26 7.54 -8.36 2.10
CA HIS A 26 6.79 -8.13 0.86
C HIS A 26 5.33 -7.80 1.18
N TRP A 27 4.78 -6.85 0.45
CA TRP A 27 3.39 -6.44 0.59
C TRP A 27 2.64 -6.77 -0.68
N ASP A 28 1.41 -7.25 -0.56
CA ASP A 28 0.56 -7.26 -1.74
C ASP A 28 0.16 -5.82 -2.10
N PHE A 29 -0.30 -5.63 -3.34
CA PHE A 29 -0.66 -4.30 -3.82
C PHE A 29 -1.74 -3.64 -2.97
N ARG A 30 -2.72 -4.40 -2.47
CA ARG A 30 -3.82 -3.87 -1.65
C ARG A 30 -3.32 -3.49 -0.26
N ASP A 31 -2.40 -4.25 0.32
CA ASP A 31 -1.72 -3.93 1.58
C ASP A 31 -1.02 -2.57 1.43
N ALA A 32 -0.20 -2.39 0.39
CA ALA A 32 0.58 -1.17 0.18
C ALA A 32 -0.30 0.07 -0.11
N VAL A 33 -1.28 -0.05 -1.02
CA VAL A 33 -2.23 1.04 -1.29
C VAL A 33 -3.10 1.32 -0.05
N GLY A 34 -3.53 0.27 0.64
CA GLY A 34 -4.36 0.33 1.84
C GLY A 34 -3.70 1.05 3.02
N LEU A 35 -2.37 1.12 3.03
CA LEU A 35 -1.59 1.92 3.97
C LEU A 35 -1.66 3.42 3.69
N ILE A 36 -1.78 3.80 2.41
CA ILE A 36 -1.88 5.19 1.98
C ILE A 36 -3.34 5.65 2.03
N CYS A 37 -4.25 4.89 1.44
CA CYS A 37 -5.65 5.22 1.32
C CYS A 37 -6.51 4.03 1.71
N GLN A 38 -7.49 4.23 2.60
CA GLN A 38 -8.53 3.22 2.79
C GLN A 38 -9.35 3.13 1.51
N CYS A 39 -9.49 1.94 0.92
CA CYS A 39 -10.54 1.69 -0.07
C CYS A 39 -11.87 1.66 0.69
N PRO A 40 -12.72 2.69 0.60
CA PRO A 40 -13.93 2.72 1.39
C PRO A 40 -14.96 1.87 0.65
N SER A 41 -15.46 0.82 1.29
CA SER A 41 -16.65 0.11 0.80
C SER A 41 -17.87 1.03 0.55
N PRO A 42 -18.00 2.23 1.17
CA PRO A 42 -19.03 3.21 0.79
C PRO A 42 -18.81 3.90 -0.57
N MET A 43 -17.60 3.86 -1.14
CA MET A 43 -17.32 4.59 -2.40
C MET A 43 -18.03 3.96 -3.60
N ASP A 44 -18.16 2.64 -3.64
CA ASP A 44 -18.82 1.95 -4.75
C ASP A 44 -20.30 2.34 -4.85
N TYR A 45 -20.98 2.47 -3.71
CA TYR A 45 -22.38 2.90 -3.67
C TYR A 45 -22.53 4.39 -4.00
N ALA A 46 -21.70 5.26 -3.39
CA ALA A 46 -21.75 6.70 -3.59
C ALA A 46 -21.40 7.14 -5.04
N PHE A 47 -20.53 6.38 -5.71
CA PHE A 47 -20.24 6.59 -7.14
C PHE A 47 -21.46 6.30 -8.00
N VAL A 48 -22.10 5.16 -7.75
CA VAL A 48 -23.29 4.72 -8.49
C VAL A 48 -24.46 5.68 -8.25
N SER A 49 -24.55 6.29 -7.06
CA SER A 49 -25.60 7.27 -6.74
C SER A 49 -25.29 8.71 -7.17
N GLY A 50 -24.09 9.01 -7.69
CA GLY A 50 -23.78 10.29 -8.33
C GLY A 50 -23.59 11.49 -7.40
N GLU A 51 -23.08 11.30 -6.18
CA GLU A 51 -22.86 12.40 -5.23
C GLU A 51 -21.73 13.36 -5.68
N ASN A 52 -21.92 14.68 -5.59
CA ASN A 52 -20.98 15.67 -6.17
C ASN A 52 -19.58 15.69 -5.52
N ASP A 53 -19.47 15.51 -4.20
CA ASP A 53 -18.17 15.44 -3.49
C ASP A 53 -17.41 14.13 -3.74
N PHE A 54 -18.09 13.14 -4.32
CA PHE A 54 -17.49 11.88 -4.74
C PHE A 54 -16.43 12.09 -5.83
N SER A 55 -16.70 12.99 -6.79
CA SER A 55 -15.78 13.26 -7.91
C SER A 55 -14.38 13.68 -7.44
N LYS A 56 -14.30 14.47 -6.36
CA LYS A 56 -13.04 14.94 -5.76
C LYS A 56 -12.33 13.84 -5.00
N THR A 57 -13.08 13.09 -4.17
CA THR A 57 -12.56 11.96 -3.38
C THR A 57 -12.04 10.84 -4.29
N TYR A 58 -12.83 10.45 -5.30
CA TYR A 58 -12.45 9.49 -6.32
C TYR A 58 -11.26 9.98 -7.15
N GLY A 59 -11.29 11.24 -7.58
CA GLY A 59 -10.18 11.85 -8.31
C GLY A 59 -8.86 11.75 -7.53
N ALA A 60 -8.88 12.13 -6.26
CA ALA A 60 -7.71 12.04 -5.38
C ALA A 60 -7.20 10.60 -5.23
N PHE A 61 -8.10 9.64 -4.96
CA PHE A 61 -7.73 8.23 -4.83
C PHE A 61 -7.16 7.66 -6.14
N LYS A 62 -7.82 7.92 -7.27
CA LYS A 62 -7.37 7.50 -8.60
C LYS A 62 -6.02 8.09 -8.94
N THR A 63 -5.77 9.37 -8.63
CA THR A 63 -4.47 10.00 -8.86
C THR A 63 -3.37 9.31 -8.07
N VAL A 64 -3.57 9.05 -6.77
CA VAL A 64 -2.57 8.33 -5.95
C VAL A 64 -2.32 6.93 -6.52
N TRP A 65 -3.37 6.22 -6.91
CA TRP A 65 -3.27 4.90 -7.54
C TRP A 65 -2.48 4.93 -8.85
N ASP A 66 -2.75 5.91 -9.72
CA ASP A 66 -2.06 6.08 -11.00
C ASP A 66 -0.56 6.35 -10.79
N ILE A 67 -0.18 7.15 -9.77
CA ILE A 67 1.22 7.41 -9.45
C ILE A 67 1.94 6.13 -8.97
N ILE A 68 1.28 5.28 -8.17
CA ILE A 68 1.86 4.00 -7.73
C ILE A 68 2.05 3.07 -8.94
N LYS A 69 1.08 3.03 -9.88
CA LYS A 69 1.21 2.26 -11.13
C LYS A 69 2.38 2.75 -11.98
N GLU A 70 2.52 4.07 -12.15
CA GLU A 70 3.66 4.66 -12.86
C GLU A 70 4.98 4.27 -12.21
N ALA A 71 5.07 4.34 -10.88
CA ALA A 71 6.27 3.95 -10.14
C ALA A 71 6.63 2.46 -10.33
N LEU A 72 5.64 1.58 -10.50
CA LEU A 72 5.88 0.17 -10.85
C LEU A 72 6.36 0.01 -12.30
N ILE A 73 5.77 0.74 -13.24
CA ILE A 73 6.17 0.73 -14.67
C ILE A 73 7.62 1.22 -14.81
N GLU A 74 7.97 2.28 -14.09
CA GLU A 74 9.30 2.87 -14.04
C GLU A 74 10.29 2.07 -13.18
N LYS A 75 9.84 0.99 -12.53
CA LYS A 75 10.63 0.13 -11.63
C LYS A 75 11.22 0.85 -10.41
N LYS A 76 10.62 1.98 -10.02
CA LYS A 76 10.91 2.68 -8.74
C LYS A 76 10.40 1.88 -7.55
N ILE A 77 9.26 1.21 -7.71
CA ILE A 77 8.79 0.16 -6.81
C ILE A 77 9.09 -1.18 -7.48
N GLN A 78 9.83 -2.05 -6.78
CA GLN A 78 10.20 -3.36 -7.30
C GLN A 78 9.08 -4.38 -7.11
N LEU A 79 8.90 -5.21 -8.13
CA LEU A 79 7.91 -6.27 -8.19
C LEU A 79 8.61 -7.60 -7.88
N VAL A 80 8.15 -8.27 -6.84
CA VAL A 80 8.65 -9.60 -6.44
C VAL A 80 7.96 -10.68 -7.25
N SER A 81 6.64 -10.57 -7.45
CA SER A 81 5.87 -11.49 -8.28
C SER A 81 4.55 -10.90 -8.74
N GLY A 82 3.96 -11.46 -9.78
CA GLY A 82 2.69 -11.00 -10.37
C GLY A 82 2.91 -10.28 -11.70
N LYS A 83 1.81 -9.83 -12.32
CA LYS A 83 1.84 -9.15 -13.63
C LYS A 83 1.01 -7.88 -13.56
N LEU A 84 1.56 -6.76 -14.03
CA LEU A 84 0.87 -5.46 -14.07
C LEU A 84 -0.48 -5.50 -14.80
N LYS A 85 -0.65 -6.40 -15.79
CA LYS A 85 -1.94 -6.64 -16.45
C LYS A 85 -3.08 -7.03 -15.50
N GLY A 86 -2.75 -7.48 -14.28
CA GLY A 86 -3.71 -7.78 -13.22
C GLY A 86 -4.20 -6.55 -12.44
N LEU A 87 -3.63 -5.37 -12.67
CA LEU A 87 -4.16 -4.13 -12.11
C LEU A 87 -5.32 -3.62 -12.97
N SER A 88 -6.49 -3.47 -12.34
CA SER A 88 -7.65 -2.87 -12.99
C SER A 88 -7.36 -1.41 -13.37
N VAL A 89 -7.95 -0.98 -14.50
CA VAL A 89 -7.94 0.43 -14.92
C VAL A 89 -8.69 1.29 -13.91
N ASN A 90 -9.71 0.72 -13.25
CA ASN A 90 -10.48 1.36 -12.19
C ASN A 90 -10.02 0.83 -10.82
N PRO A 91 -9.47 1.68 -9.93
CA PRO A 91 -8.96 1.25 -8.64
C PRO A 91 -10.05 0.71 -7.68
N LEU A 92 -11.33 0.95 -7.99
CA LEU A 92 -12.49 0.46 -7.23
C LEU A 92 -12.94 -0.95 -7.65
N ILE A 93 -12.67 -1.35 -8.90
CA ILE A 93 -13.11 -2.66 -9.41
C ILE A 93 -12.06 -3.69 -9.00
N ASP A 94 -12.46 -4.53 -8.04
CA ASP A 94 -11.72 -5.62 -7.41
C ASP A 94 -10.39 -6.00 -8.08
N THR A 95 -9.34 -5.27 -7.74
CA THR A 95 -7.99 -5.66 -8.11
C THR A 95 -7.67 -6.95 -7.36
N PRO A 96 -7.39 -8.10 -8.00
CA PRO A 96 -7.22 -9.36 -7.26
C PRO A 96 -6.19 -9.19 -6.12
N LYS A 97 -6.47 -9.71 -4.92
CA LYS A 97 -5.57 -9.59 -3.75
C LYS A 97 -4.14 -10.04 -4.06
N GLU A 98 -3.98 -10.98 -4.99
CA GLU A 98 -2.71 -11.60 -5.35
C GLU A 98 -2.10 -11.03 -6.64
N ALA A 99 -2.66 -9.94 -7.20
CA ALA A 99 -2.27 -9.47 -8.54
C ALA A 99 -0.79 -9.06 -8.60
N LEU A 100 -0.25 -8.48 -7.54
CA LEU A 100 1.15 -8.07 -7.42
C LEU A 100 1.65 -8.22 -5.99
N ILE A 101 2.86 -8.74 -5.86
CA ILE A 101 3.66 -8.73 -4.64
C ILE A 101 4.80 -7.75 -4.84
N LEU A 102 4.90 -6.78 -3.93
CA LEU A 102 5.82 -5.66 -3.95
C LEU A 102 6.95 -5.89 -2.96
N ASP A 103 8.15 -5.47 -3.32
CA ASP A 103 9.25 -5.37 -2.38
C ASP A 103 8.98 -4.20 -1.43
N ARG A 104 8.86 -4.49 -0.13
CA ARG A 104 8.50 -3.49 0.88
C ARG A 104 9.48 -2.33 0.90
N ASP A 105 10.77 -2.63 0.85
CA ASP A 105 11.79 -1.61 1.07
C ASP A 105 11.89 -0.64 -0.11
N SER A 106 11.66 -1.13 -1.35
CA SER A 106 11.53 -0.28 -2.53
C SER A 106 10.28 0.61 -2.45
N PHE A 107 9.16 0.07 -1.95
CA PHE A 107 7.94 0.85 -1.74
C PHE A 107 8.12 1.93 -0.68
N LEU A 108 8.73 1.61 0.45
CA LEU A 108 9.00 2.57 1.53
C LEU A 108 9.96 3.68 1.09
N LEU A 109 10.97 3.34 0.29
CA LEU A 109 11.87 4.33 -0.30
C LEU A 109 11.12 5.25 -1.29
N TRP A 110 10.30 4.68 -2.16
CA TRP A 110 9.48 5.46 -3.07
C TRP A 110 8.50 6.37 -2.30
N TYR A 111 7.86 5.83 -1.25
CA TYR A 111 6.94 6.58 -0.40
C TYR A 111 7.61 7.79 0.23
N SER A 112 8.79 7.64 0.83
CA SER A 112 9.49 8.76 1.49
C SER A 112 9.84 9.88 0.50
N GLN A 113 10.18 9.52 -0.74
CA GLN A 113 10.49 10.47 -1.82
C GLN A 113 9.25 11.18 -2.39
N ASN A 114 8.06 10.58 -2.28
CA ASN A 114 6.84 11.08 -2.92
C ASN A 114 5.75 11.51 -1.92
N LYS A 115 6.05 11.44 -0.61
CA LYS A 115 5.10 11.69 0.48
C LYS A 115 4.36 13.02 0.32
N ASP A 116 5.07 14.12 0.12
CA ASP A 116 4.46 15.45 0.03
C ASP A 116 3.53 15.59 -1.17
N LYS A 117 3.92 15.00 -2.30
CA LYS A 117 3.11 14.92 -3.51
C LYS A 117 1.82 14.10 -3.26
N ILE A 118 1.92 12.97 -2.58
CA ILE A 118 0.76 12.14 -2.20
C ILE A 118 -0.17 12.94 -1.28
N LYS A 119 0.36 13.62 -0.25
CA LYS A 119 -0.44 14.46 0.66
C LYS A 119 -1.17 15.58 -0.08
N GLN A 120 -0.49 16.24 -1.02
CA GLN A 120 -1.09 17.29 -1.84
C GLN A 120 -2.29 16.78 -2.61
N TYR A 121 -2.19 15.64 -3.30
CA TYR A 121 -3.32 15.10 -4.06
C TYR A 121 -4.47 14.64 -3.17
N LEU A 122 -4.18 14.02 -2.03
CA LEU A 122 -5.22 13.64 -1.08
C LEU A 122 -5.94 14.86 -0.51
N SER A 123 -5.23 15.96 -0.27
CA SER A 123 -5.84 17.19 0.23
C SER A 123 -6.88 17.79 -0.73
N CYS A 124 -6.75 17.58 -2.05
CA CYS A 124 -7.77 18.00 -3.03
C CYS A 124 -9.14 17.34 -2.81
N GLY A 125 -9.15 16.16 -2.18
CA GLY A 125 -10.36 15.43 -1.78
C GLY A 125 -10.67 15.51 -0.28
N ASN A 126 -10.06 16.44 0.47
CA ASN A 126 -10.11 16.48 1.94
C ASN A 126 -9.69 15.16 2.62
N LEU A 127 -8.77 14.41 1.98
CA LEU A 127 -8.23 13.16 2.49
C LEU A 127 -6.83 13.34 3.07
N SER A 128 -6.41 12.37 3.88
CA SER A 128 -5.06 12.26 4.43
C SER A 128 -4.54 10.83 4.27
N ILE A 129 -3.23 10.65 4.46
CA ILE A 129 -2.60 9.32 4.44
C ILE A 129 -3.11 8.53 5.64
N ARG A 130 -3.72 7.37 5.40
CA ARG A 130 -4.44 6.58 6.41
C ARG A 130 -3.56 6.19 7.61
N TYR A 131 -2.35 5.70 7.35
CA TYR A 131 -1.41 5.27 8.38
C TYR A 131 -0.06 5.99 8.24
N GLU A 132 -0.09 7.33 8.19
CA GLU A 132 1.08 8.18 7.95
C GLU A 132 2.22 7.90 8.93
N GLU A 133 1.94 7.92 10.25
CA GLU A 133 2.97 7.70 11.27
C GLU A 133 3.65 6.33 11.17
N PHE A 134 2.87 5.29 10.82
CA PHE A 134 3.39 3.94 10.62
C PHE A 134 4.32 3.88 9.41
N LEU A 135 3.90 4.44 8.27
CA LEU A 135 4.72 4.49 7.07
C LEU A 135 5.98 5.34 7.28
N ASP A 136 5.88 6.49 7.95
CA ASP A 136 7.00 7.36 8.25
C ASP A 136 8.06 6.66 9.09
N ARG A 137 7.64 5.92 10.12
CA ARG A 137 8.56 5.16 10.96
C ARG A 137 9.30 4.11 10.14
N LEU A 138 8.57 3.27 9.39
CA LEU A 138 9.18 2.21 8.58
C LEU A 138 10.09 2.78 7.49
N ALA A 139 9.70 3.89 6.87
CA ALA A 139 10.52 4.54 5.84
C ALA A 139 11.84 5.09 6.42
N LYS A 140 11.80 5.68 7.63
CA LYS A 140 13.00 6.14 8.33
C LYS A 140 13.93 4.97 8.68
N GLU A 141 13.39 3.89 9.24
CA GLU A 141 14.16 2.68 9.56
C GLU A 141 14.82 2.09 8.30
N ASN A 142 14.08 2.00 7.19
CA ASN A 142 14.56 1.48 5.92
C ASN A 142 15.70 2.32 5.31
N VAL A 143 15.63 3.66 5.41
CA VAL A 143 16.70 4.55 4.94
C VAL A 143 17.96 4.42 5.79
N GLN A 144 17.83 4.26 7.11
CA GLN A 144 18.99 4.06 7.99
C GLN A 144 19.72 2.74 7.73
N ILE A 145 18.99 1.67 7.38
CA ILE A 145 19.59 0.37 7.02
C ILE A 145 20.35 0.43 5.69
N LYS A 146 19.95 1.31 4.77
CA LYS A 146 20.53 1.43 3.42
C LYS A 146 21.52 2.60 3.27
N SER A 147 21.76 3.36 4.32
CA SER A 147 22.83 4.36 4.36
C SER A 147 24.17 3.63 4.55
N PRO A 148 25.19 3.87 3.70
CA PRO A 148 26.48 3.19 3.76
C PRO A 148 27.24 3.45 5.07
#